data_AF-A0AAW8NR43-F1
#
_entry.id   AF-A0AAW8NR43-F1
#
_cell.length_a   1.000
_cell.length_b   1.000
_cell.length_c   1.000
_cell.angle_alpha   90.00
_cell.angle_beta   90.00
_cell.angle_gamma   90.00
#
_symmetry.space_group_name_H-M   'P 1'
#
loop_
_entity.id
_entity.type
_entity.pdbx_description
1 polymer ?
#
loop_
_entity_poly.entity_id
_entity_poly.type
_entity_poly.pdbx_seq_one_letter_code
_entity_poly.pdbx_strand_id
1 'polypeptide(L)'
;MLHPNFCLTICLALVLTSPQGFTKEPPQDKLPLGSILDDKGQPLSHSNKPHTDLQFSPPKTTHYRSSTQLKSNSKKLKAKSRKQQLASRSSVANNPSCRWLHNRMTSLERQLQQGVNVRNLHYQQELTVRQGEWECMKCGAEGPAQADHANCQYRR
;
A
#
# COMPACT_ATOMS: atom_id res chain seq x y z
N MET A 1 31.36 8.63 -64.94
CA MET A 1 32.65 8.03 -65.33
C MET A 1 33.76 9.00 -64.93
N LEU A 2 34.79 8.46 -64.24
CA LEU A 2 36.11 9.02 -63.88
C LEU A 2 36.25 10.05 -62.73
N HIS A 3 36.83 9.57 -61.61
CA HIS A 3 37.71 10.31 -60.69
C HIS A 3 39.07 10.62 -61.39
N PRO A 4 39.95 11.49 -60.83
CA PRO A 4 41.04 10.91 -60.02
C PRO A 4 41.62 11.79 -58.89
N ASN A 5 42.41 11.09 -58.07
CA ASN A 5 43.18 11.46 -56.89
C ASN A 5 44.38 12.42 -57.12
N PHE A 6 44.79 13.13 -56.06
CA PHE A 6 46.13 13.70 -55.79
C PHE A 6 46.37 13.47 -54.28
N CYS A 7 47.31 12.68 -53.74
CA CYS A 7 48.67 12.22 -54.04
C CYS A 7 49.80 13.19 -53.62
N LEU A 8 50.61 12.74 -52.63
CA LEU A 8 51.98 13.16 -52.24
C LEU A 8 52.13 14.57 -51.57
N THR A 9 52.99 14.90 -50.58
CA THR A 9 54.25 14.37 -50.00
C THR A 9 54.65 15.28 -48.80
N ILE A 10 55.02 14.80 -47.59
CA ILE A 10 56.37 14.48 -47.03
C ILE A 10 57.13 15.63 -46.29
N CYS A 11 57.85 15.24 -45.21
CA CYS A 11 58.89 15.90 -44.35
C CYS A 11 58.37 16.60 -43.08
N LEU A 12 58.55 16.16 -41.81
CA LEU A 12 59.65 15.50 -41.04
C LEU A 12 60.85 16.42 -40.71
N ALA A 13 60.96 16.86 -39.43
CA ALA A 13 62.17 16.86 -38.57
C ALA A 13 61.99 17.81 -37.33
N LEU A 14 61.92 17.29 -36.09
CA LEU A 14 62.98 17.10 -35.06
C LEU A 14 63.15 18.32 -34.11
N VAL A 15 62.68 18.29 -32.85
CA VAL A 15 63.30 17.81 -31.57
C VAL A 15 63.87 18.97 -30.71
N LEU A 16 63.47 19.04 -29.41
CA LEU A 16 64.27 19.41 -28.20
C LEU A 16 63.32 19.60 -26.97
N THR A 17 63.12 18.57 -26.10
CA THR A 17 63.59 18.39 -24.69
C THR A 17 62.81 19.07 -23.54
N SER A 18 62.14 18.23 -22.70
CA SER A 18 61.77 18.19 -21.24
C SER A 18 61.86 19.44 -20.31
N PRO A 19 61.14 19.52 -19.15
CA PRO A 19 60.59 18.43 -18.31
C PRO A 19 59.18 18.63 -17.66
N GLN A 20 58.65 17.52 -17.13
CA GLN A 20 57.80 17.35 -15.93
C GLN A 20 56.46 18.12 -15.79
N GLY A 21 55.39 17.32 -15.74
CA GLY A 21 54.11 17.69 -15.15
C GLY A 21 53.23 16.47 -14.88
N PHE A 22 53.70 15.52 -14.06
CA PHE A 22 52.79 14.55 -13.44
C PHE A 22 51.94 15.31 -12.41
N THR A 23 50.81 15.90 -12.82
CA THR A 23 49.76 16.26 -11.86
C THR A 23 48.98 15.01 -11.51
N LYS A 24 49.61 14.24 -10.61
CA LYS A 24 49.02 13.54 -9.48
C LYS A 24 47.51 13.30 -9.61
N GLU A 25 47.14 12.06 -9.95
CA GLU A 25 45.83 11.51 -9.57
C GLU A 25 45.56 11.88 -8.10
N PRO A 26 44.42 12.50 -7.76
CA PRO A 26 43.86 12.25 -6.45
C PRO A 26 43.47 10.76 -6.38
N PRO A 27 43.64 10.12 -5.22
CA PRO A 27 43.50 8.68 -5.10
C PRO A 27 42.10 8.25 -5.55
N GLN A 28 42.03 7.11 -6.24
CA GLN A 28 40.81 6.33 -6.39
C GLN A 28 40.25 6.05 -4.98
N ASP A 29 39.39 6.95 -4.50
CA ASP A 29 38.55 6.74 -3.34
C ASP A 29 37.65 5.57 -3.69
N LYS A 30 38.06 4.38 -3.25
CA LYS A 30 37.25 3.18 -3.34
C LYS A 30 35.91 3.52 -2.72
N LEU A 31 34.87 3.61 -3.55
CA LEU A 31 33.52 3.82 -3.04
C LEU A 31 33.26 2.73 -2.00
N PRO A 32 32.73 3.08 -0.81
CA PRO A 32 32.44 2.10 0.21
C PRO A 32 31.49 1.04 -0.37
N LEU A 33 31.76 -0.24 -0.07
CA LEU A 33 30.88 -1.33 -0.47
C LEU A 33 29.47 -1.04 0.05
N GLY A 34 28.48 -1.05 -0.86
CA GLY A 34 27.08 -0.73 -0.55
C GLY A 34 26.67 0.72 -0.83
N SER A 35 27.48 1.51 -1.54
CA SER A 35 27.05 2.81 -2.06
C SER A 35 25.92 2.63 -3.09
N ILE A 36 24.89 3.47 -2.98
CA ILE A 36 23.77 3.54 -3.93
C ILE A 36 24.16 4.57 -5.01
N LEU A 37 24.08 4.17 -6.28
CA LEU A 37 24.48 4.99 -7.43
C LEU A 37 23.25 5.43 -8.23
N ASP A 38 23.37 6.58 -8.90
CA ASP A 38 22.39 7.08 -9.86
C ASP A 38 22.55 6.45 -11.26
N ASP A 39 21.72 6.85 -12.23
CA ASP A 39 21.77 6.37 -13.61
C ASP A 39 23.04 6.80 -14.39
N LYS A 40 23.84 7.70 -13.81
CA LYS A 40 25.13 8.15 -14.32
C LYS A 40 26.31 7.52 -13.59
N GLY A 41 26.06 6.61 -12.64
CA GLY A 41 27.09 5.95 -11.86
C GLY A 41 27.73 6.84 -10.80
N GLN A 42 27.05 7.92 -10.38
CA GLN A 42 27.50 8.81 -9.31
C GLN A 42 26.83 8.43 -7.98
N PRO A 43 27.55 8.48 -6.84
CA PRO A 43 26.98 8.09 -5.55
C PRO A 43 25.94 9.10 -5.07
N LEU A 44 24.78 8.59 -4.63
CA LEU A 44 23.74 9.40 -4.02
C LEU A 44 24.07 9.67 -2.54
N SER A 45 24.19 10.95 -2.18
CA SER A 45 24.34 11.36 -0.78
C SER A 45 22.98 11.30 -0.08
N HIS A 46 22.76 10.26 0.73
CA HIS A 46 21.58 10.19 1.58
C HIS A 46 21.73 11.20 2.72
N SER A 47 20.71 12.02 2.95
CA SER A 47 20.68 12.89 4.11
C SER A 47 20.59 12.02 5.36
N ASN A 48 21.64 11.99 6.19
CA ASN A 48 21.63 11.34 7.52
C ASN A 48 20.73 12.06 8.55
N LYS A 49 19.82 12.92 8.09
CA LYS A 49 18.82 13.52 8.95
C LYS A 49 17.83 12.42 9.34
N PRO A 50 17.59 12.18 10.64
CA PRO A 50 16.56 11.26 11.06
C PRO A 50 15.20 11.82 10.62
N HIS A 51 14.69 11.34 9.49
CA HIS A 51 13.33 11.61 9.06
C HIS A 51 12.39 11.00 10.09
N THR A 52 11.72 11.87 10.86
CA THR A 52 10.76 11.49 11.89
C THR A 52 9.42 11.15 11.25
N ASP A 53 9.43 10.24 10.28
CA ASP A 53 8.25 9.84 9.49
C ASP A 53 7.22 9.03 10.31
N LEU A 54 7.56 8.70 11.56
CA LEU A 54 6.74 7.93 12.49
C LEU A 54 6.22 8.74 13.69
N GLN A 55 6.34 10.07 13.71
CA GLN A 55 5.70 10.88 14.76
C GLN A 55 4.20 11.04 14.51
N PHE A 56 3.44 9.98 14.78
CA PHE A 56 1.99 10.04 14.85
C PHE A 56 1.55 10.39 16.29
N SER A 57 1.00 11.59 16.48
CA SER A 57 0.29 11.96 17.72
C SER A 57 -1.22 11.81 17.49
N PRO A 58 -1.89 10.81 18.10
CA PRO A 58 -3.34 10.67 17.95
C PRO A 58 -4.07 11.87 18.59
N PRO A 59 -5.13 12.39 17.95
CA PRO A 59 -5.98 13.40 18.59
C PRO A 59 -6.67 12.80 19.82
N LYS A 60 -6.64 13.51 20.94
CA LYS A 60 -7.37 13.13 22.17
C LYS A 60 -8.87 13.30 21.90
N THR A 61 -9.57 12.19 21.67
CA THR A 61 -11.02 12.20 21.52
C THR A 61 -11.68 12.31 22.89
N THR A 62 -12.47 13.36 23.13
CA THR A 62 -13.38 13.40 24.26
C THR A 62 -14.58 12.52 23.93
N HIS A 63 -14.77 11.44 24.69
CA HIS A 63 -15.94 10.57 24.53
C HIS A 63 -17.20 11.33 24.97
N TYR A 64 -17.95 11.89 24.02
CA TYR A 64 -19.30 12.36 24.30
C TYR A 64 -20.24 11.15 24.35
N ARG A 65 -20.56 10.72 25.58
CA ARG A 65 -21.46 9.60 25.85
C ARG A 65 -22.90 10.08 25.64
N SER A 66 -23.36 10.15 24.39
CA SER A 66 -24.79 10.33 24.09
C SER A 66 -25.54 9.06 24.47
N SER A 67 -26.15 9.07 25.66
CA SER A 67 -27.13 8.06 26.08
C SER A 67 -28.46 8.36 25.39
N THR A 68 -28.68 7.81 24.20
CA THR A 68 -30.01 7.74 23.59
C THR A 68 -30.67 6.43 24.01
N GLN A 69 -31.63 6.53 24.94
CA GLN A 69 -32.54 5.42 25.26
C GLN A 69 -33.38 5.07 24.02
N LEU A 70 -33.14 3.90 23.43
CA LEU A 70 -33.97 3.34 22.36
C LEU A 70 -35.23 2.72 22.96
N LYS A 71 -36.40 3.27 22.60
CA LYS A 71 -37.70 2.64 22.87
C LYS A 71 -37.80 1.34 22.07
N SER A 72 -37.89 0.22 22.79
CA SER A 72 -38.12 -1.11 22.22
C SER A 72 -39.54 -1.20 21.67
N ASN A 73 -39.67 -1.28 20.34
CA ASN A 73 -40.93 -1.64 19.70
C ASN A 73 -40.81 -3.10 19.24
N SER A 74 -41.28 -4.03 20.08
CA SER A 74 -41.13 -5.47 19.85
C SER A 74 -42.13 -5.97 18.80
N LYS A 75 -41.76 -5.89 17.52
CA LYS A 75 -42.40 -6.70 16.49
C LYS A 75 -41.81 -8.11 16.54
N LYS A 76 -42.68 -9.11 16.68
CA LYS A 76 -42.35 -10.54 16.80
C LYS A 76 -41.75 -11.05 15.48
N LEU A 77 -40.44 -10.87 15.30
CA LEU A 77 -39.68 -11.40 14.17
C LEU A 77 -39.24 -12.84 14.50
N LYS A 78 -39.33 -13.75 13.51
CA LYS A 78 -38.85 -15.13 13.61
C LYS A 78 -37.48 -15.18 14.29
N ALA A 79 -37.30 -16.11 15.23
CA ALA A 79 -36.04 -16.32 15.92
C ALA A 79 -34.93 -16.60 14.89
N LYS A 80 -34.09 -15.60 14.64
CA LYS A 80 -32.86 -15.75 13.85
C LYS A 80 -31.97 -16.77 14.55
N SER A 81 -31.31 -17.64 13.78
CA SER A 81 -30.32 -18.58 14.31
C SER A 81 -29.30 -17.83 15.17
N ARG A 82 -28.75 -18.48 16.21
CA ARG A 82 -27.77 -17.87 17.13
C ARG A 82 -26.64 -17.16 16.38
N LYS A 83 -26.12 -17.78 15.31
CA LYS A 83 -25.10 -17.16 14.43
C LYS A 83 -25.58 -15.87 13.78
N GLN A 84 -26.81 -15.88 13.27
CA GLN A 84 -27.43 -14.73 12.61
C GLN A 84 -27.78 -13.62 13.61
N GLN A 85 -28.13 -13.95 14.86
CA GLN A 85 -28.27 -12.97 15.93
C GLN A 85 -26.95 -12.30 16.27
N LEU A 86 -25.84 -13.05 16.40
CA LEU A 86 -24.52 -12.48 16.66
C LEU A 86 -24.04 -11.59 15.50
N ALA A 87 -24.28 -12.00 14.24
CA ALA A 87 -23.91 -11.21 13.06
C ALA A 87 -24.74 -9.92 12.89
N SER A 88 -25.97 -9.88 13.42
CA SER A 88 -26.91 -8.77 13.25
C SER A 88 -26.85 -7.69 14.34
N ARG A 89 -25.95 -7.80 15.33
CA ARG A 89 -25.79 -6.78 16.38
C ARG A 89 -25.03 -5.57 15.82
N SER A 90 -25.41 -4.37 16.28
CA SER A 90 -24.86 -3.09 15.82
C SER A 90 -23.41 -2.82 16.29
N SER A 91 -22.86 -3.66 17.16
CA SER A 91 -21.48 -3.53 17.64
C SER A 91 -20.54 -4.36 16.76
N VAL A 92 -19.61 -3.70 16.07
CA VAL A 92 -18.51 -4.37 15.39
C VAL A 92 -17.50 -4.85 16.43
N ALA A 93 -17.06 -6.11 16.32
CA ALA A 93 -16.02 -6.66 17.20
C ALA A 93 -14.73 -5.82 17.12
N ASN A 94 -13.99 -5.73 18.23
CA ASN A 94 -12.75 -4.95 18.31
C ASN A 94 -11.55 -5.66 17.65
N ASN A 95 -11.66 -5.91 16.34
CA ASN A 95 -10.65 -6.56 15.52
C ASN A 95 -10.46 -5.78 14.20
N PRO A 96 -9.21 -5.60 13.71
CA PRO A 96 -8.95 -4.82 12.49
C PRO A 96 -9.65 -5.40 11.25
N SER A 97 -9.71 -6.73 11.11
CA SER A 97 -10.37 -7.39 9.98
C SER A 97 -11.88 -7.11 9.96
N CYS A 98 -12.53 -7.15 11.12
CA CYS A 98 -13.94 -6.82 11.23
C CYS A 98 -14.21 -5.34 10.92
N ARG A 99 -13.39 -4.41 11.44
CA ARG A 99 -13.55 -2.99 11.11
C ARG A 99 -13.42 -2.72 9.60
N TRP A 100 -12.46 -3.37 8.95
CA TRP A 100 -12.30 -3.26 7.50
C TRP A 100 -13.50 -3.82 6.75
N LEU A 101 -13.98 -5.02 7.11
CA LEU A 101 -15.14 -5.62 6.47
C LEU A 101 -16.39 -4.76 6.59
N HIS A 102 -16.66 -4.21 7.78
CA HIS A 102 -17.80 -3.33 8.00
C HIS A 102 -17.76 -2.11 7.07
N ASN A 103 -16.60 -1.43 7.03
CA ASN A 103 -16.41 -0.26 6.18
C ASN A 103 -16.54 -0.62 4.69
N ARG A 104 -15.99 -1.76 4.28
CA ARG A 104 -16.05 -2.21 2.88
C ARG A 104 -17.47 -2.57 2.47
N MET A 105 -18.20 -3.33 3.28
CA MET A 105 -19.61 -3.64 3.03
C MET A 105 -20.46 -2.37 2.98
N THR A 106 -20.27 -1.45 3.92
CA THR A 106 -20.96 -0.15 3.91
C THR A 106 -20.67 0.64 2.62
N SER A 107 -19.42 0.62 2.14
CA SER A 107 -19.06 1.26 0.88
C SER A 107 -19.73 0.60 -0.32
N LEU A 108 -19.78 -0.73 -0.36
CA LEU A 108 -20.43 -1.50 -1.43
C LEU A 108 -21.94 -1.25 -1.44
N GLU A 109 -22.58 -1.23 -0.27
CA GLU A 109 -24.00 -0.88 -0.13
C GLU A 109 -24.28 0.52 -0.66
N ARG A 110 -23.43 1.52 -0.37
CA ARG A 110 -23.54 2.86 -0.94
C ARG A 110 -23.44 2.86 -2.46
N GLN A 111 -22.50 2.10 -3.03
CA GLN A 111 -22.34 1.97 -4.48
C GLN A 111 -23.55 1.29 -5.15
N LEU A 112 -24.30 0.49 -4.40
CA LEU A 112 -25.50 -0.21 -4.84
C LEU A 112 -26.81 0.53 -4.49
N GLN A 113 -26.76 1.71 -3.84
CA GLN A 113 -27.96 2.47 -3.46
C GLN A 113 -28.87 2.80 -4.64
N GLN A 114 -28.30 3.02 -5.82
CA GLN A 114 -29.03 3.32 -7.05
C GLN A 114 -29.55 2.05 -7.77
N GLY A 115 -29.38 0.88 -7.17
CA GLY A 115 -29.76 -0.41 -7.74
C GLY A 115 -28.61 -1.13 -8.44
N VAL A 116 -28.86 -2.39 -8.79
CA VAL A 116 -27.90 -3.26 -9.49
C VAL A 116 -28.10 -3.14 -11.01
N ASN A 117 -27.01 -3.01 -11.74
CA ASN A 117 -26.90 -3.00 -13.19
C ASN A 117 -25.63 -3.76 -13.63
N VAL A 118 -25.49 -3.99 -14.94
CA VAL A 118 -24.37 -4.78 -15.50
C VAL A 118 -23.00 -4.20 -15.13
N ARG A 119 -22.87 -2.88 -14.97
CA ARG A 119 -21.60 -2.23 -14.63
C ARG A 119 -21.22 -2.41 -13.16
N ASN A 120 -22.19 -2.55 -12.25
CA ASN A 120 -21.95 -2.64 -10.81
C ASN A 120 -22.24 -4.03 -10.21
N LEU A 121 -22.52 -5.03 -11.05
CA LEU A 121 -22.76 -6.41 -10.65
C LEU A 121 -21.63 -6.98 -9.77
N HIS A 122 -20.39 -6.63 -10.07
CA HIS A 122 -19.22 -7.05 -9.29
C HIS A 122 -19.26 -6.55 -7.84
N TYR A 123 -19.84 -5.36 -7.57
CA TYR A 123 -20.02 -4.89 -6.18
C TYR A 123 -21.02 -5.73 -5.42
N GLN A 124 -22.09 -6.21 -6.09
CA GLN A 124 -23.06 -7.10 -5.46
C GLN A 124 -22.43 -8.48 -5.15
N GLN A 125 -21.64 -9.01 -6.07
CA GLN A 125 -20.91 -10.26 -5.86
C GLN A 125 -19.92 -10.12 -4.70
N GLU A 126 -19.16 -9.03 -4.67
CA GLU A 126 -18.24 -8.76 -3.56
C GLU A 126 -18.99 -8.61 -2.23
N LEU A 127 -20.10 -7.86 -2.20
CA LEU A 127 -20.89 -7.69 -0.99
C LEU A 127 -21.37 -9.03 -0.44
N THR A 128 -21.83 -9.92 -1.31
CA THR A 128 -22.31 -11.26 -0.93
C THR A 128 -21.19 -12.08 -0.30
N VAL A 129 -20.01 -12.11 -0.92
CA VAL A 129 -18.84 -12.83 -0.39
C VAL A 129 -18.40 -12.26 0.95
N ARG A 130 -18.33 -10.92 1.06
CA ARG A 130 -17.88 -10.24 2.29
C ARG A 130 -18.88 -10.36 3.44
N GLN A 131 -20.16 -10.44 3.13
CA GLN A 131 -21.20 -10.76 4.12
C GLN A 131 -21.01 -12.18 4.67
N GLY A 132 -20.66 -13.16 3.81
CA GLY A 132 -20.31 -14.50 4.25
C GLY A 132 -19.06 -14.52 5.14
N GLU A 133 -18.02 -13.78 4.75
CA GLU A 133 -16.80 -13.63 5.53
C GLU A 133 -17.07 -12.99 6.91
N TRP A 134 -17.92 -11.97 6.97
CA TRP A 134 -18.35 -11.32 8.20
C TRP A 134 -19.01 -12.30 9.19
N GLU A 135 -19.91 -13.12 8.68
CA GLU A 135 -20.64 -14.11 9.48
C GLU A 135 -19.71 -15.24 9.95
N CYS A 136 -18.82 -15.70 9.08
CA CYS A 136 -17.83 -16.73 9.41
C CYS A 136 -16.88 -16.26 10.51
N MET A 137 -16.39 -15.01 10.42
CA MET A 137 -15.52 -14.38 11.41
C MET A 137 -16.24 -13.83 12.64
N LYS A 138 -17.57 -14.02 12.77
CA LYS A 138 -18.36 -13.59 13.95
C LYS A 138 -18.19 -12.10 14.28
N CYS A 139 -18.04 -11.27 13.25
CA CYS A 139 -17.64 -9.86 13.40
C CYS A 139 -18.70 -8.96 14.06
N GLY A 140 -19.95 -9.41 14.22
CA GLY A 140 -21.01 -8.66 14.90
C GLY A 140 -20.99 -8.74 16.44
N ALA A 141 -20.06 -9.48 17.05
CA ALA A 141 -19.94 -9.51 18.51
C ALA A 141 -18.53 -9.85 18.98
N GLU A 142 -18.14 -11.12 18.84
CA GLU A 142 -16.93 -11.70 19.45
C GLU A 142 -15.68 -11.40 18.62
N GLY A 143 -15.82 -11.38 17.29
CA GLY A 143 -14.69 -11.33 16.36
C GLY A 143 -14.06 -12.71 16.13
N PRO A 144 -13.17 -12.80 15.13
CA PRO A 144 -12.57 -14.07 14.74
C PRO A 144 -11.57 -14.58 15.77
N ALA A 145 -11.57 -15.91 16.00
CA ALA A 145 -10.45 -16.59 16.62
C ALA A 145 -9.29 -16.75 15.61
N GLN A 146 -8.09 -17.08 16.09
CA GLN A 146 -6.92 -17.26 15.23
C GLN A 146 -7.16 -18.29 14.10
N ALA A 147 -7.85 -19.39 14.41
CA ALA A 147 -8.19 -20.42 13.43
C ALA A 147 -9.27 -19.94 12.43
N ASP A 148 -10.17 -19.05 12.86
CA ASP A 148 -11.22 -18.52 11.98
C ASP A 148 -10.62 -17.70 10.83
N HIS A 149 -9.51 -16.99 11.06
CA HIS A 149 -8.84 -16.25 10.00
C HIS A 149 -8.40 -17.12 8.82
N ALA A 150 -7.81 -18.30 9.09
CA ALA A 150 -7.36 -19.20 8.03
C ALA A 150 -8.51 -19.84 7.24
N ASN A 151 -9.65 -20.04 7.89
CA ASN A 151 -10.82 -20.73 7.33
C ASN A 151 -11.81 -19.78 6.64
N CYS A 152 -11.96 -18.56 7.17
CA CYS A 152 -13.01 -17.63 6.77
C CYS A 152 -12.54 -16.54 5.81
N GLN A 153 -11.24 -16.23 5.76
CA GLN A 153 -10.75 -15.20 4.85
C GLN A 153 -10.98 -15.59 3.40
N TYR A 154 -11.56 -14.66 2.64
CA TYR A 154 -11.80 -14.86 1.23
C TYR A 154 -10.46 -14.97 0.46
N ARG A 155 -10.26 -16.10 -0.24
CA ARG A 155 -9.12 -16.33 -1.13
C ARG A 155 -9.49 -15.89 -2.55
N ARG A 156 -8.59 -15.14 -3.17
CA ARG A 156 -8.69 -14.70 -4.57
C ARG A 156 -7.90 -15.62 -5.48
#